data_AF-X1RIM7-F1
#
_entry.id   AF-X1RIM7-F1
#
_cell.length_a   1.000
_cell.length_b   1.000
_cell.length_c   1.000
_cell.angle_alpha   90.00
_cell.angle_beta   90.00
_cell.angle_gamma   90.00
#
_symmetry.space_group_name_H-M   'P 1'
#
loop_
_entity.id
_entity.type
_entity.pdbx_description
1 polymer ?
#
loop_
_entity_poly.entity_id
_entity_poly.type
_entity_poly.pdbx_seq_one_letter_code
_entity_poly.pdbx_strand_id
1 'polypeptide(L)'
;MQEKNFNSQKDSFIILSIQSKRRKKKEKIELSDGSALYILTDLVKKEGLVENQVVTHSYIKNLKQCSAVLEAKAKAISLISKSMHSKN
;
A
#
# COMPACT_ATOMS: atom_id res chain seq x y z
N MET A 1 32.85 -24.78 -5.44
CA MET A 1 31.41 -24.73 -5.13
C MET A 1 31.21 -23.65 -4.07
N GLN A 2 30.51 -22.56 -4.38
CA GLN A 2 30.18 -21.52 -3.39
C GLN A 2 28.79 -21.81 -2.84
N GLU A 3 28.72 -22.22 -1.58
CA GLU A 3 27.48 -22.32 -0.83
C GLU A 3 26.90 -20.92 -0.64
N LYS A 4 25.90 -20.58 -1.45
CA LYS A 4 25.07 -19.41 -1.18
C LYS A 4 24.10 -19.80 -0.07
N ASN A 5 24.44 -19.41 1.16
CA ASN A 5 23.52 -19.32 2.28
C ASN A 5 22.33 -18.44 1.88
N PHE A 6 21.29 -19.04 1.31
CA PHE A 6 19.98 -18.41 1.16
C PHE A 6 19.36 -18.37 2.56
N ASN A 7 19.57 -17.24 3.21
CA ASN A 7 18.98 -16.92 4.50
C ASN A 7 17.44 -16.92 4.34
N SER A 8 16.82 -18.05 4.65
CA SER A 8 15.37 -18.30 4.58
C SER A 8 14.66 -17.60 5.76
N GLN A 9 14.76 -16.28 5.82
CA GLN A 9 14.14 -15.48 6.86
C GLN A 9 12.91 -14.77 6.29
N LYS A 10 11.80 -15.53 6.23
CA LYS A 10 10.41 -15.09 6.07
C LYS A 10 10.16 -14.04 4.97
N ASP A 11 10.15 -14.51 3.71
CA ASP A 11 9.77 -13.71 2.53
C ASP A 11 8.27 -13.36 2.44
N SER A 12 7.47 -13.85 3.39
CA SER A 12 6.02 -13.70 3.43
C SER A 12 5.51 -13.19 4.77
N PHE A 13 4.42 -12.43 4.70
CA PHE A 13 3.68 -11.84 5.80
C PHE A 13 2.23 -12.25 5.68
N ILE A 14 1.55 -12.36 6.81
CA ILE A 14 0.10 -12.55 6.84
C ILE A 14 -0.54 -11.20 7.13
N ILE A 15 -1.55 -10.82 6.35
CA ILE A 15 -2.41 -9.68 6.66
C ILE A 15 -3.27 -10.06 7.87
N LEU A 16 -3.03 -9.44 9.02
CA LEU A 16 -3.76 -9.72 10.26
C LEU A 16 -5.09 -8.97 10.33
N SER A 17 -5.09 -7.70 9.93
CA SER A 17 -6.30 -6.87 9.97
C SER A 17 -6.27 -5.80 8.88
N ILE A 18 -7.47 -5.46 8.38
CA ILE A 18 -7.66 -4.33 7.47
C ILE A 18 -8.64 -3.35 8.11
N GLN A 19 -8.10 -2.26 8.64
CA GLN A 19 -8.89 -1.26 9.36
C GLN A 19 -9.24 -0.09 8.43
N SER A 20 -10.53 0.02 8.13
CA SER A 20 -11.09 1.11 7.35
C SER A 20 -11.75 2.14 8.27
N LYS A 21 -11.37 3.43 8.17
CA LYS A 21 -12.03 4.51 8.92
C LYS A 21 -12.99 5.24 7.99
N ARG A 22 -14.28 5.35 8.35
CA ARG A 22 -15.27 6.17 7.62
C ARG A 22 -14.65 7.56 7.36
N ARG A 23 -14.49 7.91 6.08
CA ARG A 23 -13.86 9.15 5.53
C ARG A 23 -12.34 9.14 5.30
N LYS A 24 -11.60 8.08 5.61
CA LYS A 24 -10.20 7.99 5.21
C LYS A 24 -10.07 7.42 3.81
N LYS A 25 -9.24 8.06 2.98
CA LYS A 25 -8.84 7.58 1.65
C LYS A 25 -7.86 6.40 1.72
N LYS A 26 -7.39 6.05 2.92
CA LYS A 26 -6.43 4.99 3.17
C LYS A 26 -6.95 4.05 4.25
N GLU A 27 -6.63 2.79 4.08
CA GLU A 27 -6.84 1.72 5.05
C GLU A 27 -5.51 1.40 5.73
N LYS A 28 -5.58 1.00 7.00
CA LYS A 28 -4.42 0.50 7.75
C LYS A 28 -4.43 -1.02 7.62
N ILE A 29 -3.34 -1.58 7.12
CA ILE A 29 -3.15 -3.02 7.00
C ILE A 29 -2.08 -3.43 8.02
N GLU A 30 -2.43 -4.29 8.96
CA GLU A 30 -1.49 -4.83 9.94
C GLU A 30 -0.93 -6.17 9.44
N LEU A 31 0.38 -6.37 9.60
CA LEU A 31 1.08 -7.56 9.14
C LEU A 31 1.56 -8.41 10.32
N SER A 32 1.80 -9.70 10.07
CA SER A 32 2.25 -10.68 11.07
C SER A 32 3.61 -10.41 11.70
N ASP A 33 4.42 -9.54 11.10
CA ASP A 33 5.70 -9.08 11.66
C ASP A 33 5.53 -7.91 12.66
N GLY A 34 4.29 -7.49 12.92
CA GLY A 34 3.96 -6.34 13.76
C GLY A 34 4.02 -5.00 13.03
N SER A 35 4.40 -4.98 11.75
CA SER A 35 4.40 -3.75 10.96
C SER A 35 3.00 -3.37 10.47
N ALA A 36 2.84 -2.11 10.08
CA ALA A 36 1.60 -1.60 9.51
C ALA A 36 1.85 -0.80 8.24
N LEU A 37 0.92 -0.94 7.29
CA LEU A 37 0.90 -0.24 6.01
C LEU A 37 -0.31 0.69 5.95
N TYR A 38 -0.16 1.81 5.25
CA TYR A 38 -1.27 2.70 4.94
C TYR A 38 -1.43 2.79 3.43
N ILE A 39 -2.45 2.12 2.91
CA ILE A 39 -2.68 1.93 1.47
C ILE A 39 -3.98 2.60 1.07
N LEU A 40 -4.04 3.21 -0.11
CA LEU A 40 -5.27 3.77 -0.66
C LEU A 40 -6.40 2.72 -0.70
N THR A 41 -7.58 3.08 -0.21
CA THR A 41 -8.77 2.22 -0.17
C THR A 41 -9.10 1.61 -1.54
N ASP A 42 -9.02 2.41 -2.59
CA ASP A 42 -9.30 1.93 -3.96
C ASP A 42 -8.28 0.89 -4.42
N LEU A 43 -7.01 1.02 -3.99
CA LEU A 43 -5.97 0.06 -4.30
C LEU A 43 -6.16 -1.23 -3.51
N VAL A 44 -6.56 -1.17 -2.23
CA VAL A 44 -6.90 -2.36 -1.44
C VAL A 44 -8.00 -3.16 -2.13
N LYS A 45 -9.08 -2.47 -2.56
CA LYS A 45 -10.21 -3.10 -3.26
C LYS A 45 -9.80 -3.68 -4.61
N LYS A 46 -9.01 -2.93 -5.39
CA LYS A 46 -8.55 -3.36 -6.72
C LYS A 46 -7.67 -4.62 -6.64
N GLU A 47 -6.78 -4.66 -5.66
CA GLU A 47 -5.88 -5.78 -5.44
C GLU A 47 -6.54 -6.94 -4.69
N GLY A 48 -7.78 -6.77 -4.22
CA GLY A 48 -8.55 -7.82 -3.54
C GLY A 48 -7.93 -8.23 -2.21
N LEU A 49 -7.32 -7.29 -1.47
CA LEU A 49 -6.66 -7.61 -0.20
C LEU A 49 -7.68 -8.00 0.86
N VAL A 50 -7.41 -9.10 1.55
CA VAL A 50 -8.27 -9.64 2.61
C VAL A 50 -7.45 -10.08 3.82
N GLU A 51 -8.11 -10.18 4.97
CA GLU A 51 -7.50 -10.71 6.19
C GLU A 51 -7.11 -12.19 6.01
N ASN A 52 -6.06 -12.60 6.72
CA ASN A 52 -5.42 -13.91 6.65
C ASN A 52 -4.76 -14.24 5.29
N GLN A 53 -4.67 -13.27 4.38
CA GLN A 53 -3.94 -13.44 3.13
C GLN A 53 -2.44 -13.44 3.37
N VAL A 54 -1.74 -14.39 2.74
CA VAL A 54 -0.27 -14.42 2.69
C VAL A 54 0.21 -13.55 1.55
N VAL A 55 1.07 -12.58 1.85
CA VAL A 55 1.66 -11.65 0.90
C VAL A 55 3.17 -11.67 0.99
N THR A 56 3.87 -11.49 -0.12
CA THR A 56 5.33 -11.47 -0.13
C THR A 56 5.88 -10.07 0.15
N HIS A 57 7.15 -9.99 0.54
CA HIS A 57 7.84 -8.71 0.70
C HIS A 57 7.83 -7.87 -0.59
N SER A 58 8.08 -8.51 -1.74
CA SER A 58 8.08 -7.84 -3.04
C SER A 58 6.70 -7.28 -3.39
N TYR A 59 5.64 -8.03 -3.08
CA TYR A 59 4.27 -7.60 -3.27
C TYR A 59 3.96 -6.37 -2.41
N ILE A 60 4.27 -6.39 -1.12
CA ILE A 60 4.09 -5.23 -0.22
C ILE A 60 4.85 -4.00 -0.73
N LYS A 61 6.09 -4.18 -1.19
CA LYS A 61 6.91 -3.08 -1.72
C LYS A 61 6.26 -2.44 -2.95
N ASN A 62 5.78 -3.26 -3.89
CA ASN A 62 5.07 -2.78 -5.07
C ASN A 62 3.77 -2.05 -4.69
N LEU A 63 3.03 -2.58 -3.71
CA LEU A 63 1.77 -2.01 -3.25
C LEU A 63 1.96 -0.62 -2.62
N LYS A 64 3.01 -0.46 -1.79
CA LYS A 64 3.43 0.85 -1.26
C LYS A 64 3.75 1.84 -2.38
N GLN A 65 4.54 1.41 -3.37
CA GLN A 65 4.95 2.26 -4.47
C GLN A 65 3.74 2.70 -5.32
N CYS A 66 2.85 1.77 -5.68
CA CYS A 66 1.62 2.07 -6.40
C CYS A 66 0.74 3.07 -5.64
N SER A 67 0.55 2.87 -4.33
CA SER A 67 -0.21 3.80 -3.48
C SER A 67 0.39 5.21 -3.49
N ALA A 68 1.71 5.32 -3.37
CA ALA A 68 2.43 6.60 -3.38
C ALA A 68 2.30 7.34 -4.73
N VAL A 69 2.42 6.61 -5.84
CA VAL A 69 2.28 7.17 -7.19
C VAL A 69 0.87 7.69 -7.42
N LEU A 70 -0.16 6.93 -7.04
CA LEU A 70 -1.55 7.36 -7.18
C LEU A 70 -1.85 8.60 -6.33
N GLU A 71 -1.33 8.67 -5.10
CA GLU A 71 -1.45 9.87 -4.27
C GLU A 71 -0.76 11.09 -4.88
N ALA A 72 0.44 10.92 -5.42
CA ALA A 72 1.18 12.01 -6.08
C ALA A 72 0.40 12.53 -7.29
N LYS A 73 -0.16 11.63 -8.12
CA LYS A 73 -1.01 11.99 -9.26
C LYS A 73 -2.26 12.75 -8.82
N ALA A 74 -2.96 12.26 -7.81
CA ALA A 74 -4.17 12.92 -7.29
C ALA A 74 -3.86 14.33 -6.75
N LYS A 75 -2.73 14.51 -6.05
CA LYS A 75 -2.27 15.82 -5.59
C LYS A 75 -1.92 16.74 -6.75
N ALA A 76 -1.19 16.25 -7.76
CA ALA A 76 -0.83 17.04 -8.93
C ALA A 76 -2.07 17.55 -9.69
N ILE A 77 -3.05 16.68 -9.92
CA ILE A 77 -4.33 17.06 -10.55
C ILE A 77 -5.03 18.14 -9.71
N SER A 78 -5.12 17.95 -8.40
CA SER A 78 -5.77 18.92 -7.51
C SER A 78 -5.09 20.30 -7.55
N LEU A 79 -3.76 20.35 -7.62
CA LEU A 79 -3.01 21.61 -7.73
C LEU A 79 -3.29 22.32 -9.05
N ILE A 80 -3.28 21.57 -10.17
CA ILE A 80 -3.60 22.12 -11.49
C ILE A 80 -5.02 22.69 -11.50
N SER A 81 -6.01 21.93 -11.04
CA SER A 81 -7.41 22.39 -10.97
C SER A 81 -7.55 23.68 -10.17
N LYS A 82 -6.88 23.80 -9.02
CA LYS A 82 -6.90 25.03 -8.21
C LYS A 82 -6.30 26.23 -8.95
N SER A 83 -5.16 26.04 -9.62
CA SER A 83 -4.50 27.12 -10.37
C SER A 83 -5.34 27.64 -11.54
N MET A 84 -6.13 26.78 -12.20
CA MET A 84 -7.03 27.19 -13.29
C MET A 84 -8.20 28.05 -12.79
N HIS A 85 -8.72 27.80 -11.58
CA HIS A 85 -9.84 28.55 -11.01
C HIS A 85 -9.39 29.87 -10.33
N SER A 86 -8.08 30.04 -10.10
CA SER A 86 -7.50 31.26 -9.50
C SER A 86 -7.16 32.35 -10.52
N LYS A 87 -7.29 32.08 -11.83
CA LYS A 87 -6.97 33.02 -12.92
C LYS A 87 -8.18 33.78 -13.47
N ASN A 88 -9.34 33.67 -12.83
CA ASN A 88 -10.54 34.44 -13.15
C ASN A 88 -10.81 35.48 -12.06
#